data_AF-A0A7T8KE66-F1
#
_entry.id   AF-A0A7T8KE66-F1
#
_cell.length_a   1.000
_cell.length_b   1.000
_cell.length_c   1.000
_cell.angle_alpha   90.00
_cell.angle_beta   90.00
_cell.angle_gamma   90.00
#
_symmetry.space_group_name_H-M   'P 1'
#
loop_
_entity.id
_entity.type
_entity.pdbx_description
1 polymer ?
#
loop_
_entity_poly.entity_id
_entity_poly.type
_entity_poly.pdbx_seq_one_letter_code
_entity_poly.pdbx_strand_id
1 'polypeptide(L)'
;FPELPVPTPSKMDQSSLEDSSKPDSNGDIEDPDYRFTADTAEERGPYFPNQKGLDDLIRDFGLTKSNADLLTSRLKQWNLLNLL
;
A
#
# COMPACT_ATOMS: atom_id res chain seq x y z
N PHE A 1 -32.90 -27.45 -0.27
CA PHE A 1 -32.41 -26.23 -0.94
C PHE A 1 -31.68 -26.67 -2.20
N PRO A 2 -32.02 -26.16 -3.40
CA PRO A 2 -31.20 -26.43 -4.58
C PRO A 2 -29.89 -25.65 -4.49
N GLU A 3 -28.77 -26.31 -4.73
CA GLU A 3 -27.44 -25.68 -4.74
C GLU A 3 -27.30 -24.78 -5.97
N LEU A 4 -26.77 -23.57 -5.76
CA LEU A 4 -26.51 -22.59 -6.81
C LEU A 4 -25.20 -22.95 -7.56
N PRO A 5 -25.14 -22.79 -8.88
CA PRO A 5 -23.94 -23.13 -9.65
C PRO A 5 -22.76 -22.22 -9.27
N VAL A 6 -21.58 -22.82 -9.13
CA VAL A 6 -20.32 -22.10 -8.85
C VAL A 6 -19.86 -21.35 -10.12
N PRO A 7 -19.53 -20.04 -10.05
CA PRO A 7 -19.03 -19.30 -11.20
C PRO A 7 -17.66 -19.80 -11.65
N THR A 8 -17.54 -20.16 -12.92
CA THR A 8 -16.24 -20.41 -13.57
C THR A 8 -15.62 -19.10 -14.04
N PRO A 9 -14.31 -18.86 -13.82
CA PRO A 9 -13.64 -17.68 -14.32
C PRO A 9 -13.58 -17.70 -15.85
N SER A 10 -13.96 -16.58 -16.47
CA SER A 10 -13.90 -16.39 -17.92
C SER A 10 -12.45 -16.42 -18.41
N LYS A 11 -12.18 -17.12 -19.52
CA LYS A 11 -10.86 -17.13 -20.16
C LYS A 11 -10.60 -15.73 -20.71
N MET A 12 -9.53 -15.08 -20.25
CA MET A 12 -9.06 -13.81 -20.80
C MET A 12 -8.60 -14.02 -22.24
N ASP A 13 -9.44 -13.61 -23.19
CA ASP A 13 -9.00 -13.38 -24.57
C ASP A 13 -8.14 -12.10 -24.58
N GLN A 14 -6.86 -12.28 -24.89
CA GLN A 14 -5.99 -11.17 -25.26
C GLN A 14 -6.48 -10.60 -26.59
N SER A 15 -6.99 -9.38 -26.59
CA SER A 15 -7.04 -8.58 -27.82
C SER A 15 -6.88 -7.10 -27.50
N SER A 16 -5.92 -6.51 -28.19
CA SER A 16 -5.56 -5.10 -28.25
C SER A 16 -6.76 -4.21 -28.59
N LEU A 17 -6.92 -3.10 -27.86
CA LEU A 17 -7.47 -1.88 -28.45
C LEU A 17 -7.04 -0.64 -27.64
N GLU A 18 -6.16 0.15 -28.26
CA GLU A 18 -6.03 1.58 -28.02
C GLU A 18 -7.38 2.28 -28.22
N ASP A 19 -7.67 3.25 -27.34
CA ASP A 19 -8.14 4.61 -27.66
C ASP A 19 -9.22 5.13 -26.70
N SER A 20 -8.91 6.32 -26.17
CA SER A 20 -9.75 7.36 -25.60
C SER A 20 -10.67 7.01 -24.43
N SER A 21 -10.30 7.52 -23.25
CA SER A 21 -11.26 7.91 -22.23
C SER A 21 -10.89 9.29 -21.69
N LYS A 22 -11.64 10.30 -22.15
CA LYS A 22 -11.84 11.56 -21.44
C LYS A 22 -12.15 11.28 -19.97
N PRO A 23 -11.59 12.02 -19.01
CA PRO A 23 -12.17 12.06 -17.69
C PRO A 23 -13.39 12.98 -17.72
N ASP A 24 -14.58 12.40 -17.51
CA ASP A 24 -15.76 13.17 -17.11
C ASP A 24 -15.43 13.84 -15.76
N SER A 25 -15.28 15.16 -15.81
CA SER A 25 -15.12 16.03 -14.65
C SER A 25 -16.42 16.03 -13.86
N ASN A 26 -16.54 15.05 -12.96
CA ASN A 26 -17.51 15.10 -11.89
C ASN A 26 -16.97 16.11 -10.87
N GLY A 27 -17.73 17.19 -10.65
CA GLY A 27 -17.35 18.30 -9.79
C GLY A 27 -16.98 17.84 -8.40
N ASP A 28 -15.67 17.77 -8.15
CA ASP A 28 -15.11 17.73 -6.82
C ASP A 28 -14.97 19.18 -6.37
N ILE A 29 -15.59 19.52 -5.25
CA ILE A 29 -15.37 20.79 -4.59
C ILE A 29 -13.94 20.70 -4.07
N GLU A 30 -12.97 21.17 -4.88
CA GLU A 30 -11.59 21.34 -4.46
C GLU A 30 -11.61 22.27 -3.24
N ASP A 31 -11.38 21.69 -2.07
CA ASP A 31 -11.11 22.46 -0.86
C ASP A 31 -9.88 23.33 -1.15
N PRO A 32 -10.02 24.68 -1.17
CA PRO A 32 -8.92 25.57 -1.53
C PRO A 32 -7.76 25.50 -0.51
N ASP A 33 -8.00 24.94 0.68
CA ASP A 33 -6.99 24.67 1.68
C ASP A 33 -6.39 23.25 1.57
N TYR A 34 -7.03 22.34 0.82
CA TYR A 34 -6.47 21.01 0.55
C TYR A 34 -5.46 21.06 -0.60
N ARG A 35 -4.28 21.57 -0.28
CA ARG A 35 -3.11 21.41 -1.14
C ARG A 35 -2.45 20.08 -0.80
N PHE A 36 -2.68 19.06 -1.63
CA PHE A 36 -1.77 17.92 -1.69
C PHE A 36 -0.46 18.43 -2.31
N THR A 37 0.38 19.10 -1.52
CA THR A 37 1.69 19.56 -1.96
C THR A 37 2.57 18.33 -2.17
N ALA A 38 2.49 17.76 -3.37
CA ALA A 38 3.45 16.77 -3.86
C ALA A 38 4.89 17.29 -3.64
N ASP A 39 5.09 18.60 -3.71
CA ASP A 39 6.35 19.31 -3.43
C ASP A 39 6.95 19.04 -2.02
N THR A 40 6.15 18.63 -1.02
CA THR A 40 6.68 18.22 0.30
C THR A 40 7.01 16.72 0.40
N ALA A 41 6.55 15.92 -0.57
CA ALA A 41 6.80 14.48 -0.65
C ALA A 41 7.91 14.11 -1.64
N GLU A 42 8.33 15.02 -2.52
CA GLU A 42 9.31 14.75 -3.57
C GLU A 42 10.76 14.61 -3.07
N GLU A 43 11.14 15.16 -1.90
CA GLU A 43 12.54 15.10 -1.42
C GLU A 43 12.84 13.91 -0.48
N ARG A 44 11.81 13.30 0.09
CA ARG A 44 11.98 12.15 0.99
C ARG A 44 11.27 10.95 0.40
N GLY A 45 12.05 10.08 -0.23
CA GLY A 45 11.60 8.74 -0.58
C GLY A 45 10.93 8.03 0.61
N PRO A 46 10.26 6.88 0.37
CA PRO A 46 9.51 6.17 1.40
C PRO A 46 10.33 6.02 2.69
N TYR A 47 9.68 6.31 3.83
CA TYR A 47 10.34 6.17 5.12
C TYR A 47 10.62 4.70 5.41
N PHE A 48 11.90 4.39 5.64
CA PHE A 48 12.37 3.08 6.04
C PHE A 48 12.84 3.14 7.50
N PRO A 49 12.14 2.47 8.44
CA PRO A 49 12.56 2.41 9.83
C PRO A 49 13.99 1.86 9.97
N ASN A 50 14.79 2.52 10.82
CA ASN A 50 16.06 1.98 11.31
C ASN A 50 15.82 1.10 12.55
N GLN A 51 16.88 0.56 13.15
CA GLN A 51 16.76 -0.31 14.33
C GLN A 51 15.99 0.36 15.48
N LYS A 52 16.26 1.64 15.75
CA LYS A 52 15.55 2.40 16.80
C LYS A 52 14.05 2.53 16.48
N GLY A 53 13.72 2.85 15.23
CA GLY A 53 12.32 2.96 14.80
C GLY A 53 11.59 1.62 14.87
N LEU A 54 12.29 0.51 14.60
CA LEU A 54 11.77 -0.84 14.76
C LEU A 54 11.54 -1.19 16.24
N ASP A 55 12.49 -0.86 17.12
CA ASP A 55 12.38 -1.10 18.57
C ASP A 55 11.25 -0.28 19.19
N ASP A 56 11.11 0.98 18.77
CA ASP A 56 9.99 1.85 19.15
C ASP A 56 8.66 1.22 18.70
N LEU A 57 8.58 0.70 17.47
CA LEU A 57 7.39 -0.02 16.98
C LEU A 57 7.04 -1.26 17.83
N ILE A 58 8.05 -2.07 18.17
CA ILE A 58 7.87 -3.26 19.00
C ILE A 58 7.31 -2.87 20.38
N ARG A 59 7.82 -1.78 20.96
CA ARG A 59 7.37 -1.27 22.25
C ARG A 59 5.96 -0.69 22.17
N ASP A 60 5.70 0.16 21.18
CA ASP A 60 4.44 0.90 21.04
C ASP A 60 3.27 -0.06 20.75
N PHE A 61 3.53 -1.16 20.02
CA PHE A 61 2.57 -2.23 19.81
C PHE A 61 2.55 -3.30 20.91
N GLY A 62 3.43 -3.20 21.91
CA GLY A 62 3.50 -4.17 23.02
C GLY A 62 3.71 -5.61 22.54
N LEU A 63 4.53 -5.82 21.51
CA LEU A 63 4.68 -7.12 20.89
C LEU A 63 5.41 -8.10 21.80
N THR A 64 4.92 -9.34 21.86
CA THR A 64 5.68 -10.46 22.42
C THR A 64 6.92 -10.73 21.57
N LYS A 65 7.95 -11.34 22.16
CA LYS A 65 9.20 -11.66 21.45
C LYS A 65 8.98 -12.38 20.11
N SER A 66 8.11 -13.40 20.09
CA SER A 66 7.79 -14.13 18.86
C SER A 66 7.16 -13.26 17.78
N ASN A 67 6.32 -12.30 18.16
CA ASN A 67 5.64 -11.41 17.24
C ASN A 67 6.58 -10.29 16.75
N ALA A 68 7.47 -9.81 17.61
CA ALA A 68 8.54 -8.88 17.25
C ALA A 68 9.52 -9.51 16.24
N ASP A 69 9.91 -10.76 16.46
CA ASP A 69 10.77 -11.54 15.55
C ASP A 69 10.07 -11.75 14.18
N LEU A 70 8.78 -12.07 14.20
CA LEU A 70 7.97 -12.21 12.98
C LEU A 70 7.86 -10.89 12.22
N LEU A 71 7.54 -9.78 12.91
CA LEU A 71 7.47 -8.44 12.34
C LEU A 71 8.79 -8.08 11.67
N THR A 72 9.90 -8.24 12.38
CA THR A 72 11.25 -7.97 11.87
C THR A 72 11.55 -8.80 10.63
N SER A 73 11.20 -10.08 10.63
CA SER A 73 11.42 -10.97 9.48
C SER A 73 10.62 -10.54 8.25
N ARG A 74 9.37 -10.11 8.43
CA ARG A 74 8.52 -9.60 7.34
C ARG A 74 9.03 -8.27 6.79
N LEU A 75 9.43 -7.34 7.65
CA LEU A 75 9.98 -6.06 7.22
C LEU A 75 11.30 -6.23 6.45
N LYS A 76 12.16 -7.18 6.87
CA LYS A 76 13.34 -7.60 6.11
C LYS A 76 12.97 -8.19 4.74
N GLN A 77 12.00 -9.10 4.70
CA GLN A 77 11.54 -9.74 3.45
C GLN A 77 11.00 -8.71 2.44
N TRP A 78 10.35 -7.65 2.92
CA TRP A 78 9.82 -6.57 2.06
C TRP A 78 10.85 -5.49 1.74
N ASN A 79 12.09 -5.62 2.21
CA ASN A 79 13.13 -4.61 2.08
C ASN A 79 12.67 -3.23 2.63
N LEU A 80 11.92 -3.25 3.74
CA LEU A 80 11.36 -2.05 4.37
C LEU A 80 12.19 -1.54 5.54
N LEU A 81 13.37 -2.11 5.81
CA LEU A 81 14.23 -1.64 6.90
C LEU A 81 15.48 -0.99 6.34
N ASN A 82 15.86 0.13 6.96
CA ASN A 82 17.17 0.74 6.75
C ASN A 82 18.14 0.23 7.83
N LEU A 83 18.54 -1.05 7.71
CA LEU A 83 19.57 -1.66 8.55
C LEU A 83 20.94 -1.44 7.89
N LEU A 84 21.42 -0.20 7.95
CA LEU A 84 22.79 0.19 7.59
C LEU A 84 23.64 0.31 8.84
#